data_AF-A0A258DFU3-F1
#
_entry.id   AF-A0A258DFU3-F1
#
_cell.length_a   1.000
_cell.length_b   1.000
_cell.length_c   1.000
_cell.angle_alpha   90.00
_cell.angle_beta   90.00
_cell.angle_gamma   90.00
#
_symmetry.space_group_name_H-M   'P 1'
#
loop_
_entity.id
_entity.type
_entity.pdbx_description
1 polymer ?
#
loop_
_entity_poly.entity_id
_entity_poly.type
_entity_poly.pdbx_seq_one_letter_code
_entity_poly.pdbx_strand_id
1 'polypeptide(L)'
;MLASLALAAPAAASGGFFCEGDGVAVDMATGRVPVLAIIGAYAQAGGKAYSTGPERGEGTPFVVGQAFADDDGIKVDFVDPNFEAVLVSVRLTFDGDEDWPLTGTVTLDGTGYPVRCGGD
;
A
#
# COMPACT_ATOMS: atom_id res chain seq x y z
N MET A 1 40.94 18.26 -14.94
CA MET A 1 40.15 17.15 -14.35
C MET A 1 38.93 17.78 -13.68
N LEU A 2 37.77 17.79 -14.33
CA LEU A 2 36.53 18.29 -13.72
C LEU A 2 35.95 17.18 -12.83
N ALA A 3 35.97 17.40 -11.52
CA ALA A 3 35.31 16.51 -10.56
C ALA A 3 33.79 16.68 -10.70
N SER A 4 33.10 15.61 -11.12
CA SER A 4 31.65 15.54 -11.10
C SER A 4 31.20 15.33 -9.65
N LEU A 5 30.67 16.37 -9.01
CA LEU A 5 29.95 16.21 -7.74
C LEU A 5 28.61 15.56 -8.05
N ALA A 6 28.53 14.24 -7.92
CA ALA A 6 27.26 13.54 -7.87
C ALA A 6 26.52 13.99 -6.60
N LEU A 7 25.47 14.81 -6.77
CA LEU A 7 24.48 15.06 -5.73
C LEU A 7 23.74 13.74 -5.47
N ALA A 8 24.24 12.95 -4.52
CA ALA A 8 23.47 11.88 -3.92
C ALA A 8 22.29 12.52 -3.19
N ALA A 9 21.19 12.76 -3.89
CA ALA A 9 19.92 13.02 -3.23
C ALA A 9 19.67 11.83 -2.29
N PRO A 10 19.26 12.07 -1.03
CA PRO A 10 18.86 10.98 -0.18
C PRO A 10 17.74 10.24 -0.92
N ALA A 11 17.96 8.96 -1.24
CA ALA A 11 16.88 8.05 -1.52
C ALA A 11 16.08 7.98 -0.21
N ALA A 12 15.08 8.85 -0.08
CA ALA A 12 14.13 8.77 0.99
C ALA A 12 13.30 7.52 0.71
N ALA A 13 13.82 6.36 1.11
CA ALA A 13 13.02 5.16 1.28
C ALA A 13 11.95 5.52 2.33
N SER A 14 10.81 5.99 1.86
CA SER A 14 9.58 5.90 2.65
C SER A 14 9.33 4.42 2.79
N GLY A 15 9.53 3.87 3.98
CA GLY A 15 9.20 2.47 4.23
C GLY A 15 7.74 2.23 3.83
N GLY A 16 7.49 1.15 3.12
CA GLY A 16 6.19 0.87 2.55
C GLY A 16 5.98 -0.63 2.34
N PHE A 17 4.76 -0.97 1.97
CA PHE A 17 4.42 -2.28 1.44
C PHE A 17 3.96 -2.09 0.01
N PHE A 18 4.51 -2.91 -0.87
CA PHE A 18 4.01 -3.07 -2.22
C PHE A 18 3.35 -4.44 -2.34
N CYS A 19 2.12 -4.47 -2.85
CA CYS A 19 1.34 -5.68 -3.06
C CYS A 19 1.00 -5.84 -4.54
N GLU A 20 1.22 -7.03 -5.09
CA GLU A 20 0.89 -7.32 -6.49
C GLU A 20 0.17 -8.66 -6.65
N GLY A 21 -0.67 -8.73 -7.69
CA GLY A 21 -1.40 -9.92 -8.11
C GLY A 21 -1.85 -9.77 -9.56
N ASP A 22 -2.60 -10.75 -10.07
CA ASP A 22 -3.08 -10.70 -11.45
C ASP A 22 -4.09 -9.55 -11.63
N GLY A 23 -3.66 -8.50 -12.34
CA GLY A 23 -4.47 -7.32 -12.62
C GLY A 23 -4.75 -6.42 -11.42
N VAL A 24 -4.01 -6.55 -10.31
CA VAL A 24 -4.11 -5.71 -9.12
C VAL A 24 -2.73 -5.26 -8.64
N ALA A 25 -2.63 -4.02 -8.17
CA ALA A 25 -1.47 -3.51 -7.45
C ALA A 25 -1.91 -2.54 -6.34
N VAL A 26 -1.24 -2.59 -5.19
CA VAL A 26 -1.46 -1.66 -4.09
C VAL A 26 -0.11 -1.26 -3.49
N ASP A 27 0.14 0.04 -3.47
CA ASP A 27 1.29 0.67 -2.84
C ASP A 27 0.81 1.35 -1.56
N MET A 28 1.43 1.04 -0.42
CA MET A 28 1.10 1.62 0.89
C MET A 28 2.34 2.18 1.56
N ALA A 29 2.39 3.50 1.75
CA ALA A 29 3.47 4.11 2.52
C ALA A 29 3.18 4.10 4.01
N THR A 30 4.22 3.80 4.78
CA THR A 30 4.17 3.76 6.24
C THR A 30 4.83 4.99 6.87
N GLY A 31 4.29 5.41 8.02
CA GLY A 31 4.89 6.40 8.89
C GLY A 31 6.03 5.82 9.72
N ARG A 32 6.74 6.70 10.46
CA ARG A 32 7.93 6.34 11.25
C ARG A 32 7.64 6.08 12.74
N VAL A 33 6.45 5.58 13.05
CA VAL A 33 6.03 5.33 14.45
C VAL A 33 6.16 3.84 14.79
N PRO A 34 6.23 3.45 16.08
CA PRO A 34 6.40 2.04 16.48
C PRO A 34 5.24 1.09 16.14
N VAL A 35 4.14 1.62 15.61
CA VAL A 35 2.94 0.87 15.22
C VAL A 35 2.70 1.00 13.72
N LEU A 36 1.87 0.13 13.14
CA LEU A 36 1.46 0.31 11.75
C LEU A 36 0.71 1.65 11.60
N ALA A 37 1.27 2.55 10.80
CA ALA A 37 0.64 3.82 10.45
C ALA A 37 0.72 3.99 8.93
N ILE A 38 -0.39 3.76 8.23
CA ILE A 38 -0.49 4.05 6.80
C ILE A 38 -0.68 5.55 6.63
N ILE A 39 0.25 6.20 5.92
CA ILE A 39 0.25 7.65 5.71
C ILE A 39 -0.12 8.04 4.27
N GLY A 40 -0.32 7.06 3.41
CA GLY A 40 -0.78 7.25 2.04
C GLY A 40 -0.74 5.96 1.25
N ALA A 41 -1.56 5.86 0.22
CA ALA A 41 -1.64 4.68 -0.62
C ALA A 41 -2.09 5.02 -2.05
N TYR A 42 -1.80 4.09 -2.95
CA TYR A 42 -2.35 4.02 -4.29
C TYR A 42 -2.79 2.57 -4.55
N ALA A 43 -3.95 2.39 -5.14
CA ALA A 43 -4.48 1.05 -5.45
C ALA A 43 -5.10 1.05 -6.84
N GLN A 44 -4.83 0.00 -7.62
CA GLN A 44 -5.42 -0.17 -8.93
C GLN A 44 -5.84 -1.61 -9.18
N ALA A 45 -7.02 -1.79 -9.78
CA ALA A 45 -7.46 -3.06 -10.34
C ALA A 45 -8.54 -2.84 -11.40
N GLY A 46 -8.58 -3.69 -12.43
CA GLY A 46 -9.67 -3.70 -13.41
C GLY A 46 -9.91 -2.35 -14.11
N GLY A 47 -8.85 -1.57 -14.34
CA GLY A 47 -8.92 -0.24 -14.97
C GLY A 47 -9.42 0.88 -14.06
N LYS A 48 -9.61 0.61 -12.77
CA LYS A 48 -9.91 1.62 -11.74
C LYS A 48 -8.68 1.88 -10.91
N ALA A 49 -8.54 3.12 -10.45
CA ALA A 49 -7.49 3.56 -9.55
C ALA A 49 -8.09 4.36 -8.39
N TYR A 50 -7.51 4.19 -7.21
CA TYR A 50 -7.81 4.91 -5.99
C TYR A 50 -6.53 5.47 -5.37
N SER A 51 -6.61 6.65 -4.76
CA SER A 51 -5.43 7.33 -4.24
C SER A 51 -5.74 8.19 -3.02
N THR A 52 -4.81 8.27 -2.07
CA THR A 52 -4.92 9.19 -0.92
C THR A 52 -4.57 10.64 -1.31
N GLY A 53 -4.00 10.85 -2.49
CA GLY A 53 -3.63 12.17 -2.99
C GLY A 53 -2.89 12.09 -4.32
N PRO A 54 -2.95 13.13 -5.17
CA PRO A 54 -2.34 13.12 -6.51
C PRO A 54 -0.83 12.90 -6.49
N GLU A 55 -0.15 13.23 -5.37
CA GLU A 55 1.27 12.95 -5.16
C GLU A 55 1.61 11.45 -5.08
N ARG A 56 0.61 10.58 -4.90
CA ARG A 56 0.75 9.12 -4.89
C ARG A 56 0.28 8.45 -6.18
N GLY A 57 -0.40 9.19 -7.03
CA GLY A 57 -0.99 8.69 -8.27
C GLY A 57 -2.39 9.27 -8.50
N GLU A 58 -2.77 9.37 -9.78
CA GLU A 58 -4.11 9.81 -10.19
C GLU A 58 -5.14 8.70 -9.95
N GLY A 59 -6.27 9.03 -9.33
CA GLY A 59 -7.31 8.05 -9.02
C GLY A 59 -8.48 8.65 -8.24
N THR A 60 -9.52 7.85 -8.02
CA THR A 60 -10.64 8.23 -7.16
C THR A 60 -10.13 8.44 -5.73
N PRO A 61 -10.43 9.57 -5.07
CA PRO A 61 -9.94 9.82 -3.72
C PRO A 61 -10.46 8.76 -2.72
N PHE A 62 -9.55 8.23 -1.92
CA PHE A 62 -9.86 7.47 -0.71
C PHE A 62 -9.05 7.98 0.47
N VAL A 63 -9.40 7.58 1.68
CA VAL A 63 -8.64 7.90 2.90
C VAL A 63 -8.43 6.63 3.71
N VAL A 64 -7.40 6.63 4.56
CA VAL A 64 -7.15 5.53 5.48
C VAL A 64 -8.28 5.51 6.52
N GLY A 65 -9.10 4.46 6.50
CA GLY A 65 -10.15 4.26 7.49
C GLY A 65 -9.57 3.60 8.75
N GLN A 66 -8.93 2.45 8.57
CA GLN A 66 -8.29 1.73 9.67
C GLN A 66 -7.09 0.91 9.18
N ALA A 67 -6.10 0.73 10.04
CA ALA A 67 -4.93 -0.09 9.77
C ALA A 67 -4.49 -0.78 11.06
N PHE A 68 -4.28 -2.10 10.99
CA PHE A 68 -3.86 -2.93 12.10
C PHE A 68 -2.81 -3.94 11.64
N ALA A 69 -1.80 -4.14 12.49
CA ALA A 69 -0.87 -5.25 12.38
C ALA A 69 -0.84 -5.98 13.71
N ASP A 70 -0.91 -7.31 13.66
CA ASP A 70 -0.83 -8.22 14.80
C ASP A 70 0.05 -9.43 14.42
N ASP A 71 0.14 -10.43 15.30
CA ASP A 71 0.92 -11.65 15.06
C ASP A 71 0.39 -12.48 13.88
N ASP A 72 -0.88 -12.30 13.49
CA ASP A 72 -1.50 -13.04 12.39
C ASP A 72 -1.23 -12.36 11.03
N GLY A 73 -1.08 -11.03 11.00
CA GLY A 73 -0.75 -10.29 9.79
C GLY A 73 -1.20 -8.83 9.78
N ILE A 74 -1.55 -8.34 8.58
CA ILE A 74 -1.86 -6.93 8.32
C ILE A 74 -3.27 -6.78 7.76
N LYS A 75 -4.03 -5.83 8.31
CA LYS A 75 -5.38 -5.49 7.87
C LYS A 75 -5.47 -3.98 7.67
N VAL A 76 -5.83 -3.54 6.47
CA VAL A 76 -6.00 -2.11 6.16
C VAL A 76 -7.31 -1.92 5.40
N ASP A 77 -8.10 -0.91 5.77
CA ASP A 77 -9.23 -0.46 4.96
C ASP A 77 -9.03 0.99 4.55
N PHE A 78 -9.28 1.23 3.26
CA PHE A 78 -9.41 2.55 2.69
C PHE A 78 -10.89 2.80 2.36
N VAL A 79 -11.37 3.95 2.81
CA VAL A 79 -12.77 4.35 2.71
C VAL A 79 -12.90 5.58 1.83
N ASP A 80 -14.10 5.85 1.36
CA ASP A 80 -14.37 7.13 0.69
C ASP A 80 -14.17 8.31 1.69
N PRO A 81 -13.96 9.54 1.21
CA PRO A 81 -13.70 10.69 2.08
C PRO A 81 -14.82 11.04 3.07
N ASN A 82 -16.06 10.56 2.85
CA ASN A 82 -17.20 10.73 3.75
C ASN A 82 -17.38 9.56 4.73
N PHE A 83 -16.52 8.53 4.68
CA PHE A 83 -16.56 7.35 5.54
C PHE A 83 -17.88 6.54 5.43
N GLU A 84 -18.48 6.50 4.24
CA GLU A 84 -19.73 5.80 3.97
C GLU A 84 -19.53 4.37 3.47
N ALA A 85 -18.39 4.08 2.82
CA ALA A 85 -18.06 2.80 2.24
C ALA A 85 -16.57 2.48 2.29
N VAL A 86 -16.24 1.18 2.45
CA VAL A 86 -14.89 0.65 2.22
C VAL A 86 -14.71 0.43 0.73
N LEU A 87 -13.77 1.16 0.12
CA LEU A 87 -13.47 1.07 -1.31
C LEU A 87 -12.40 0.02 -1.59
N VAL A 88 -11.40 -0.06 -0.70
CA VAL A 88 -10.30 -1.03 -0.79
C VAL A 88 -10.04 -1.64 0.59
N SER A 89 -10.01 -2.97 0.66
CA SER A 89 -9.64 -3.73 1.86
C SER A 89 -8.43 -4.61 1.57
N VAL A 90 -7.40 -4.50 2.40
CA VAL A 90 -6.19 -5.32 2.34
C VAL A 90 -6.19 -6.25 3.55
N ARG A 91 -6.05 -7.57 3.30
CA ARG A 91 -6.00 -8.61 4.34
C ARG A 91 -4.84 -9.53 4.02
N LEU A 92 -3.79 -9.48 4.83
CA LEU A 92 -2.54 -10.20 4.62
C LEU A 92 -2.21 -11.05 5.83
N THR A 93 -1.55 -12.17 5.59
CA THR A 93 -0.99 -13.08 6.58
C THR A 93 0.50 -13.27 6.32
N PHE A 94 1.27 -13.51 7.38
CA PHE A 94 2.69 -13.86 7.23
C PHE A 94 2.83 -15.26 6.63
N ASP A 95 3.61 -15.37 5.57
CA ASP A 95 3.87 -16.62 4.83
C ASP A 95 5.33 -17.09 4.95
N GLY A 96 6.19 -16.29 5.60
CA GLY A 96 7.57 -16.68 5.93
C GLY A 96 8.55 -16.69 4.74
N ASP A 97 8.14 -16.22 3.57
CA ASP A 97 9.02 -15.95 2.42
C ASP A 97 9.94 -14.75 2.70
N GLU A 98 11.19 -14.78 2.24
CA GLU A 98 12.18 -13.71 2.54
C GLU A 98 11.91 -12.42 1.74
N ASP A 99 11.46 -12.53 0.50
CA ASP A 99 11.28 -11.38 -0.40
C ASP A 99 9.84 -10.84 -0.35
N TRP A 100 8.88 -11.74 -0.19
CA TRP A 100 7.44 -11.47 -0.17
C TRP A 100 6.79 -12.10 1.07
N PRO A 101 7.13 -11.62 2.28
CA PRO A 101 6.77 -12.28 3.55
C PRO A 101 5.26 -12.28 3.83
N LEU A 102 4.46 -11.56 3.05
CA LEU A 102 3.03 -11.41 3.22
C LEU A 102 2.30 -11.93 1.99
N THR A 103 1.24 -12.71 2.22
CA THR A 103 0.30 -13.12 1.17
C THR A 103 -1.12 -12.88 1.63
N GLY A 104 -2.07 -12.73 0.72
CA GLY A 104 -3.46 -12.54 1.10
C GLY A 104 -4.35 -12.04 -0.01
N THR A 105 -5.27 -11.15 0.35
CA THR A 105 -6.31 -10.65 -0.56
C THR A 105 -6.41 -9.13 -0.48
N VAL A 106 -6.41 -8.50 -1.65
CA VAL A 106 -6.89 -7.13 -1.84
C VAL A 106 -8.31 -7.22 -2.38
N THR A 107 -9.26 -6.58 -1.72
CA THR A 107 -10.62 -6.43 -2.23
C THR A 107 -10.81 -5.00 -2.68
N LEU A 108 -11.13 -4.79 -3.96
CA LEU A 108 -11.38 -3.48 -4.56
C LEU A 108 -12.78 -3.50 -5.17
N ASP A 109 -13.65 -2.59 -4.73
CA ASP A 109 -15.07 -2.53 -5.09
C ASP A 109 -15.80 -3.89 -4.97
N GLY A 110 -15.48 -4.64 -3.91
CA GLY A 110 -16.07 -5.96 -3.66
C GLY A 110 -15.49 -7.12 -4.48
N THR A 111 -14.53 -6.86 -5.38
CA THR A 111 -13.80 -7.91 -6.10
C THR A 111 -12.51 -8.24 -5.37
N GLY A 112 -12.34 -9.50 -4.98
CA GLY A 112 -11.14 -10.00 -4.29
C GLY A 112 -10.07 -10.47 -5.27
N TYR A 113 -8.83 -10.07 -5.03
CA TYR A 113 -7.65 -10.42 -5.81
C TYR A 113 -6.60 -11.03 -4.88
N PRO A 114 -6.08 -12.23 -5.19
CA PRO A 114 -4.96 -12.79 -4.45
C PRO A 114 -3.71 -11.94 -4.71
N VAL A 115 -2.97 -11.64 -3.65
CA VAL A 115 -1.74 -10.84 -3.74
C VAL A 115 -0.61 -11.45 -2.92
N ARG A 116 0.61 -11.09 -3.30
CA ARG A 116 1.80 -11.18 -2.45
C ARG A 116 2.27 -9.76 -2.15
N CYS A 117 2.80 -9.51 -0.96
CA CYS A 117 3.32 -8.21 -0.56
C CYS A 117 4.74 -8.28 0.02
N GLY A 118 5.54 -7.28 -0.33
CA GLY A 118 6.94 -7.11 0.09
C GLY A 118 7.16 -5.70 0.65
N GLY A 119 8.26 -5.54 1.39
CA GLY A 119 8.70 -4.22 1.85
C GLY A 119 9.54 -3.51 0.79
N ASP A 120 9.41 -2.18 0.72
CA ASP A 120 10.32 -1.30 -0.06
C ASP A 120 11.66 -1.05 0.65
#